data_AF-A0A2U0RY77-F1
#
_entry.id   AF-A0A2U0RY77-F1
#
_cell.length_a   1.000
_cell.length_b   1.000
_cell.length_c   1.000
_cell.angle_alpha   90.00
_cell.angle_beta   90.00
_cell.angle_gamma   90.00
#
_symmetry.space_group_name_H-M   'P 1'
#
loop_
_entity.id
_entity.type
_entity.pdbx_description
1 polymer ?
#
loop_
_entity_poly.entity_id
_entity_poly.type
_entity_poly.pdbx_seq_one_letter_code
_entity_poly.pdbx_strand_id
1 'polypeptide(L)'
;MNWMEILQECAQKMKRAALRYYGSPKAAVGFGVGAGGDTSKRIDLAAEKALIDCLGKHEISCTLVSEEAGTKKIGLEPSEYYVITDPVDGTTNAVRGLPFSANVIAVSRSPWLKDVETAIVSDIVHNITYTAQKNKGAFKNGEKITPSKTVNLEDAVIGVDLNTIKLEEIVSKLGNLFKVGKHFRHFG
;
A
#
# COMPACT_ATOMS: atom_id res chain seq x y z
N MET A 1 14.56 18.26 -2.26
CA MET A 1 13.87 17.29 -1.40
C MET A 1 14.04 15.91 -2.00
N ASN A 2 14.63 14.95 -1.28
CA ASN A 2 14.81 13.58 -1.78
C ASN A 2 13.66 12.70 -1.28
N TRP A 3 12.57 12.65 -2.03
CA TRP A 3 11.40 11.85 -1.66
C TRP A 3 11.71 10.38 -1.48
N MET A 4 12.65 9.79 -2.23
CA MET A 4 12.97 8.37 -2.08
C MET A 4 13.52 8.07 -0.69
N GLU A 5 14.49 8.85 -0.21
CA GLU A 5 15.06 8.69 1.13
C GLU A 5 14.01 8.91 2.23
N ILE A 6 13.18 9.95 2.10
CA ILE A 6 12.10 10.25 3.05
C ILE A 6 11.10 9.10 3.10
N LEU A 7 10.64 8.62 1.95
CA LEU A 7 9.67 7.51 1.88
C LEU A 7 10.25 6.21 2.42
N GLN A 8 11.54 5.92 2.19
CA GLN A 8 12.21 4.76 2.78
C GLN A 8 12.24 4.83 4.30
N GLU A 9 12.58 5.98 4.88
CA GLU A 9 12.56 6.16 6.33
C GLU A 9 11.14 6.02 6.88
N CYS A 10 10.15 6.66 6.25
CA CYS A 10 8.76 6.60 6.71
C CYS A 10 8.20 5.18 6.60
N ALA A 11 8.42 4.47 5.50
CA ALA A 11 8.02 3.07 5.36
C ALA A 11 8.67 2.18 6.42
N GLN A 12 9.95 2.39 6.76
CA GLN A 12 10.61 1.66 7.84
C GLN A 12 9.97 1.93 9.21
N LYS A 13 9.59 3.18 9.50
CA LYS A 13 8.88 3.52 10.75
C LYS A 13 7.47 2.92 10.79
N MET A 14 6.72 3.00 9.68
CA MET A 14 5.40 2.40 9.54
C MET A 14 5.45 0.89 9.79
N LYS A 15 6.36 0.18 9.10
CA LYS A 15 6.61 -1.25 9.28
C LYS A 15 6.87 -1.62 10.73
N ARG A 16 7.79 -0.90 11.40
CA ARG A 16 8.11 -1.13 12.82
C ARG A 16 6.92 -0.87 13.75
N ALA A 17 6.03 0.06 13.42
CA ALA A 17 4.83 0.33 14.19
C ALA A 17 3.78 -0.77 13.98
N ALA A 18 3.54 -1.18 12.74
CA ALA A 18 2.60 -2.24 12.37
C ALA A 18 2.99 -3.60 12.98
N LEU A 19 4.28 -3.96 12.93
CA LEU A 19 4.81 -5.22 13.49
C LEU A 19 4.52 -5.42 14.98
N ARG A 20 4.29 -4.35 15.76
CA ARG A 20 3.93 -4.47 17.19
C ARG A 20 2.55 -5.06 17.42
N TYR A 21 1.68 -4.98 16.42
CA TYR A 21 0.31 -5.46 16.47
C TYR A 21 0.06 -6.66 15.55
N TYR A 22 0.97 -6.94 14.63
CA TYR A 22 0.87 -8.04 13.67
C TYR A 22 0.53 -9.38 14.33
N GLY A 23 -0.47 -10.09 13.80
CA GLY A 23 -0.93 -11.38 14.32
C GLY A 23 -1.51 -11.35 15.75
N SER A 24 -1.84 -10.18 16.29
CA SER A 24 -2.30 -10.05 17.68
C SER A 24 -3.81 -9.76 17.76
N PRO A 25 -4.52 -10.28 18.78
CA PRO A 25 -5.92 -9.91 19.06
C PRO A 25 -6.10 -8.41 19.30
N LYS A 26 -5.04 -7.74 19.78
CA LYS A 26 -5.01 -6.29 19.99
C LYS A 26 -5.00 -5.51 18.68
N ALA A 27 -4.63 -6.10 17.54
CA ALA A 27 -4.75 -5.44 16.25
C ALA A 27 -6.21 -5.25 15.85
N ALA A 28 -7.07 -6.24 16.11
CA ALA A 28 -8.46 -6.28 15.66
C ALA A 28 -9.40 -5.30 16.39
N VAL A 29 -8.92 -4.59 17.42
CA VAL A 29 -9.75 -3.62 18.14
C VAL A 29 -10.10 -2.48 17.18
N GLY A 30 -11.37 -2.42 16.78
CA GLY A 30 -11.88 -1.41 15.85
C GLY A 30 -12.05 -0.04 16.50
N PHE A 31 -11.67 1.00 15.77
CA PHE A 31 -11.81 2.41 16.16
C PHE A 31 -12.65 3.15 15.13
N GLY A 32 -13.95 2.89 15.11
CA GLY A 32 -14.85 3.52 14.15
C GLY A 32 -14.66 3.03 12.72
N VAL A 33 -15.22 3.77 11.77
CA VAL A 33 -15.16 3.49 10.34
C VAL A 33 -14.18 4.49 9.71
N GLY A 34 -13.17 3.98 9.01
CA GLY A 34 -12.18 4.76 8.29
C GLY A 34 -12.78 5.44 7.05
N ALA A 35 -12.05 6.37 6.45
CA ALA A 35 -12.51 7.08 5.26
C ALA A 35 -12.75 6.14 4.05
N GLY A 36 -12.06 5.00 3.99
CA GLY A 36 -12.26 3.93 3.01
C GLY A 36 -13.56 3.11 3.19
N GLY A 37 -14.26 3.25 4.33
CA GLY A 37 -15.51 2.55 4.62
C GLY A 37 -15.39 1.28 5.45
N ASP A 38 -14.16 0.81 5.70
CA ASP A 38 -13.88 -0.32 6.58
C ASP A 38 -13.65 0.10 8.05
N THR A 39 -13.73 -0.86 8.98
CA THR A 39 -13.47 -0.59 10.39
C THR A 39 -11.98 -0.37 10.62
N SER A 40 -11.59 0.87 10.98
CA SER A 40 -10.21 1.24 11.27
C SER A 40 -9.64 0.37 12.39
N LYS A 41 -8.46 -0.23 12.17
CA LYS A 41 -7.83 -1.11 13.17
C LYS A 41 -6.60 -0.46 13.79
N ARG A 42 -6.18 -0.96 14.97
CA ARG A 42 -5.04 -0.39 15.71
C ARG A 42 -3.72 -0.47 14.94
N ILE A 43 -3.59 -1.48 14.09
CA ILE A 43 -2.39 -1.68 13.28
C ILE A 43 -2.23 -0.57 12.24
N ASP A 44 -3.33 -0.18 11.57
CA ASP A 44 -3.40 0.91 10.61
C ASP A 44 -3.12 2.26 11.28
N LEU A 45 -3.82 2.56 12.38
CA LEU A 45 -3.63 3.80 13.14
C LEU A 45 -2.18 3.97 13.63
N ALA A 46 -1.53 2.87 14.02
CA ALA A 46 -0.13 2.91 14.45
C ALA A 46 0.82 3.20 13.28
N ALA A 47 0.58 2.60 12.11
CA ALA A 47 1.34 2.85 10.90
C ALA A 47 1.13 4.29 10.39
N GLU A 48 -0.11 4.76 10.30
CA GLU A 48 -0.45 6.11 9.86
C GLU A 48 0.18 7.16 10.78
N LYS A 49 0.07 6.99 12.10
CA LYS A 49 0.71 7.89 13.04
C LYS A 49 2.23 7.94 12.81
N ALA A 50 2.87 6.80 12.56
CA ALA A 50 4.30 6.75 12.30
C ALA A 50 4.69 7.48 11.00
N LEU A 51 3.84 7.44 9.97
CA LEU A 51 4.00 8.23 8.75
C LEU A 51 3.90 9.73 9.05
N ILE A 52 2.83 10.16 9.72
CA ILE A 52 2.60 11.58 10.05
C ILE A 52 3.76 12.14 10.89
N ASP A 53 4.18 11.41 11.91
CA ASP A 53 5.32 11.79 12.75
C ASP A 53 6.63 11.87 11.92
N CYS A 54 6.81 10.96 10.95
CA CYS A 54 7.97 10.96 10.05
C CYS A 54 7.99 12.18 9.13
N LEU A 55 6.86 12.48 8.48
CA LEU A 55 6.72 13.65 7.61
C LEU A 55 6.94 14.95 8.40
N GLY A 56 6.40 15.03 9.63
CA GLY A 56 6.61 16.17 10.51
C GLY A 56 8.08 16.38 10.91
N LYS A 57 8.86 15.31 11.11
CA LYS A 57 10.31 15.40 11.40
C LYS A 57 11.12 15.94 10.22
N HIS A 58 10.68 15.67 9.00
CA HIS A 58 11.27 16.22 7.78
C HIS A 58 10.67 17.58 7.39
N GLU A 59 9.85 18.18 8.27
CA GLU A 59 9.16 19.46 8.07
C GLU A 59 8.37 19.51 6.75
N ILE A 60 7.82 18.37 6.35
CA ILE A 60 7.06 18.24 5.10
C ILE A 60 5.69 18.88 5.28
N SER A 61 5.39 19.84 4.40
CA SER A 61 4.03 20.29 4.18
C SER A 61 3.43 19.55 2.99
N CYS A 62 2.23 18.98 3.13
CA CYS A 62 1.54 18.22 2.06
C CYS A 62 0.05 18.04 2.36
N THR A 63 -0.72 17.63 1.35
CA THR A 63 -2.04 17.03 1.53
C THR A 63 -1.87 15.52 1.66
N LEU A 64 -2.07 14.98 2.86
CA LEU A 64 -2.16 13.54 3.09
C LEU A 64 -3.52 13.03 2.60
N VAL A 65 -3.51 11.97 1.80
CA VAL A 65 -4.68 11.19 1.40
C VAL A 65 -4.48 9.78 1.93
N SER A 66 -5.21 9.42 2.98
CA SER A 66 -5.09 8.14 3.68
C SER A 66 -6.42 7.41 3.67
N GLU A 67 -6.37 6.08 3.59
CA GLU A 67 -7.55 5.22 3.78
C GLU A 67 -8.24 5.45 5.13
N GLU A 68 -7.45 5.70 6.19
CA GLU A 68 -7.97 5.80 7.56
C GLU A 68 -8.44 7.22 7.88
N ALA A 69 -7.54 8.22 7.75
CA ALA A 69 -7.85 9.62 8.08
C ALA A 69 -8.55 10.41 6.97
N GLY A 70 -8.71 9.85 5.77
CA GLY A 70 -9.18 10.58 4.60
C GLY A 70 -8.17 11.64 4.15
N THR A 71 -8.67 12.81 3.75
CA THR A 71 -7.83 13.91 3.25
C THR A 71 -7.52 14.91 4.36
N LYS A 72 -6.24 15.11 4.67
CA LYS A 72 -5.76 16.01 5.72
C LYS A 72 -4.57 16.85 5.27
N LYS A 73 -4.54 18.12 5.66
CA LYS A 73 -3.33 18.97 5.49
C LYS A 73 -2.32 18.69 6.61
N ILE A 74 -1.07 18.46 6.24
CA ILE A 74 0.09 18.32 7.13
C ILE A 74 1.04 19.48 6.86
N GLY A 75 1.68 19.97 7.92
CA GLY A 75 2.60 21.12 7.87
C GLY A 75 1.88 22.46 8.06
N LEU A 76 2.68 23.53 8.06
CA LEU A 76 2.21 24.89 8.32
C LEU A 76 2.02 25.69 7.03
N GLU A 77 2.72 25.32 5.96
CA GLU A 77 2.75 26.07 4.71
C GLU A 77 1.85 25.43 3.63
N PRO A 78 1.29 26.24 2.71
CA PRO A 78 0.68 25.71 1.50
C PRO A 78 1.66 24.81 0.74
N SER A 79 1.19 23.67 0.26
CA SER A 79 2.02 22.71 -0.46
C SER A 79 1.28 22.14 -1.66
N GLU A 80 2.02 21.99 -2.76
CA GLU A 80 1.57 21.28 -3.96
C GLU A 80 1.66 19.75 -3.81
N TYR A 81 2.36 19.26 -2.79
CA TYR A 81 2.57 17.84 -2.61
C TYR A 81 1.34 17.15 -2.04
N TYR A 82 1.02 16.00 -2.63
CA TYR A 82 0.08 15.03 -2.10
C TYR A 82 0.89 13.81 -1.68
N VAL A 83 0.66 13.34 -0.46
CA VAL A 83 1.17 12.06 0.03
C VAL A 83 -0.03 11.13 0.09
N ILE A 84 -0.03 10.07 -0.72
CA ILE A 84 -1.08 9.07 -0.75
C ILE A 84 -0.56 7.84 -0.01
N THR A 85 -1.36 7.28 0.89
CA THR A 85 -0.95 6.11 1.66
C THR A 85 -2.10 5.14 1.89
N ASP A 86 -1.76 3.87 1.84
CA ASP A 86 -2.46 2.82 2.57
C ASP A 86 -1.52 2.42 3.72
N PRO A 87 -1.91 2.71 4.98
CA PRO A 87 -1.09 2.38 6.13
C PRO A 87 -0.78 0.89 6.22
N VAL A 88 -1.72 0.00 5.91
CA VAL A 88 -1.55 -1.46 5.93
C VAL A 88 -2.48 -2.09 4.87
N ASP A 89 -1.97 -2.20 3.64
CA ASP A 89 -2.61 -2.98 2.59
C ASP A 89 -2.64 -4.45 3.03
N GLY A 90 -3.81 -5.09 2.95
CA GLY A 90 -4.03 -6.43 3.48
C GLY A 90 -4.24 -6.49 5.00
N THR A 91 -4.88 -5.49 5.62
CA THR A 91 -5.13 -5.45 7.08
C THR A 91 -5.83 -6.71 7.64
N THR A 92 -6.70 -7.36 6.86
CA THR A 92 -7.31 -8.65 7.21
C THR A 92 -6.26 -9.75 7.42
N ASN A 93 -5.23 -9.79 6.58
CA ASN A 93 -4.10 -10.71 6.69
C ASN A 93 -3.20 -10.34 7.86
N ALA A 94 -2.85 -9.06 7.97
CA ALA A 94 -1.92 -8.58 8.99
C ALA A 94 -2.42 -8.86 10.42
N VAL A 95 -3.72 -8.66 10.68
CA VAL A 95 -4.36 -8.99 11.96
C VAL A 95 -4.34 -10.49 12.27
N ARG A 96 -4.42 -11.34 11.24
CA ARG A 96 -4.39 -12.81 11.36
C ARG A 96 -2.98 -13.40 11.36
N GLY A 97 -1.95 -12.57 11.17
CA GLY A 97 -0.57 -13.02 11.09
C GLY A 97 -0.24 -13.73 9.76
N LEU A 98 -1.02 -13.48 8.70
CA LEU A 98 -0.75 -13.99 7.36
C LEU A 98 0.22 -13.06 6.61
N PRO A 99 1.30 -13.57 5.98
CA PRO A 99 2.43 -12.77 5.53
C PRO A 99 2.20 -12.08 4.17
N PHE A 100 1.00 -11.54 3.96
CA PHE A 100 0.61 -10.83 2.75
C PHE A 100 0.01 -9.48 3.13
N SER A 101 0.88 -8.53 3.45
CA SER A 101 0.49 -7.17 3.82
C SER A 101 1.66 -6.19 3.64
N ALA A 102 1.38 -4.95 3.26
CA ALA A 102 2.40 -3.95 2.96
C ALA A 102 2.02 -2.55 3.45
N ASN A 103 3.03 -1.72 3.72
CA ASN A 103 2.83 -0.28 3.84
C ASN A 103 3.04 0.35 2.46
N VAL A 104 2.09 1.17 2.00
CA VAL A 104 2.13 1.80 0.68
C VAL A 104 2.18 3.32 0.83
N ILE A 105 3.13 3.96 0.13
CA ILE A 105 3.22 5.42 0.09
C ILE A 105 3.55 5.87 -1.33
N ALA A 106 2.85 6.88 -1.83
CA ALA A 106 3.13 7.55 -3.08
C ALA A 106 3.12 9.08 -2.89
N VAL A 107 3.88 9.77 -3.72
CA VAL A 107 3.96 11.24 -3.74
C VAL A 107 3.63 11.73 -5.14
N SER A 108 2.78 12.76 -5.21
CA SER A 108 2.46 13.49 -6.43
C SER A 108 2.43 15.00 -6.19
N ARG A 109 2.45 15.78 -7.27
CA ARG A 109 2.30 17.26 -7.23
C ARG A 109 0.87 17.74 -7.49
N SER A 110 -0.04 16.80 -7.70
CA SER A 110 -1.43 17.04 -8.02
C SER A 110 -2.27 15.82 -7.60
N PRO A 111 -3.61 15.94 -7.52
CA PRO A 111 -4.48 14.82 -7.16
C PRO A 111 -4.74 13.85 -8.34
N TRP A 112 -3.76 13.64 -9.23
CA TRP A 112 -3.88 12.78 -10.41
C TRP A 112 -2.80 11.69 -10.45
N LEU A 113 -3.20 10.46 -10.79
CA LEU A 113 -2.29 9.29 -10.87
C LEU A 113 -1.09 9.51 -11.80
N LYS A 114 -1.30 10.20 -12.94
CA LYS A 114 -0.24 10.52 -13.92
C LYS A 114 0.88 11.43 -13.35
N ASP A 115 0.60 12.10 -12.23
CA ASP A 115 1.49 13.06 -11.60
C ASP A 115 2.21 12.47 -10.37
N VAL A 116 2.04 11.17 -10.11
CA VAL A 116 2.87 10.44 -9.14
C VAL A 116 4.33 10.45 -9.60
N GLU A 117 5.23 10.91 -8.73
CA GLU A 117 6.65 11.07 -9.01
C GLU A 117 7.53 10.05 -8.31
N THR A 118 7.15 9.60 -7.10
CA THR A 118 7.89 8.62 -6.30
C THR A 118 6.92 7.75 -5.51
N ALA A 119 7.18 6.44 -5.44
CA ALA A 119 6.37 5.50 -4.68
C ALA A 119 7.21 4.39 -4.02
N ILE A 120 6.70 3.87 -2.91
CA ILE A 120 7.25 2.74 -2.16
C ILE A 120 6.13 1.79 -1.74
N VAL A 121 6.38 0.49 -1.86
CA VAL A 121 5.58 -0.59 -1.26
C VAL A 121 6.54 -1.39 -0.40
N SER A 122 6.35 -1.36 0.91
CA SER A 122 7.19 -2.06 1.87
C SER A 122 6.43 -3.22 2.49
N ASP A 123 6.84 -4.44 2.19
CA ASP A 123 6.30 -5.63 2.82
C ASP A 123 6.54 -5.57 4.35
N ILE A 124 5.50 -5.85 5.13
CA ILE A 124 5.54 -5.75 6.59
C ILE A 124 6.33 -6.91 7.21
N VAL A 125 6.27 -8.11 6.64
CA VAL A 125 6.83 -9.33 7.22
C VAL A 125 8.18 -9.66 6.61
N HIS A 126 8.23 -9.65 5.28
CA HIS A 126 9.42 -9.95 4.52
C HIS A 126 10.32 -8.71 4.45
N ASN A 127 11.61 -8.93 4.27
CA ASN A 127 12.55 -7.83 4.01
C ASN A 127 12.53 -7.45 2.51
N ILE A 128 11.34 -7.11 2.01
CA ILE A 128 11.09 -6.77 0.61
C ILE A 128 10.53 -5.36 0.53
N THR A 129 11.15 -4.52 -0.28
CA THR A 129 10.69 -3.18 -0.60
C THR A 129 10.73 -2.98 -2.10
N TYR A 130 9.59 -2.60 -2.66
CA TYR A 130 9.49 -2.15 -4.04
C TYR A 130 9.49 -0.62 -4.07
N THR A 131 10.28 -0.04 -4.97
CA THR A 131 10.34 1.40 -5.15
C THR A 131 10.26 1.77 -6.62
N ALA A 132 9.73 2.94 -6.91
CA ALA A 132 9.71 3.48 -8.27
C ALA A 132 9.82 5.02 -8.24
N GLN A 133 10.46 5.57 -9.26
CA GLN A 133 10.40 7.00 -9.54
C GLN A 133 10.08 7.22 -11.02
N LYS A 134 9.34 8.29 -11.30
CA LYS A 134 8.96 8.68 -12.66
C LYS A 134 10.20 8.72 -13.56
N ASN A 135 10.14 8.01 -14.69
CA ASN A 135 11.21 7.87 -15.68
C ASN A 135 12.50 7.16 -15.22
N LYS A 136 12.53 6.53 -14.03
CA LYS A 136 13.70 5.78 -13.53
C LYS A 136 13.51 4.26 -13.46
N GLY A 137 12.28 3.79 -13.65
CA GLY A 137 11.91 2.38 -13.54
C GLY A 137 11.54 1.99 -12.10
N ALA A 138 11.38 0.68 -11.89
CA ALA A 138 11.03 0.08 -10.61
C ALA A 138 12.16 -0.82 -10.10
N PHE A 139 12.25 -0.96 -8.78
CA PHE A 139 13.30 -1.69 -8.09
C PHE A 139 12.69 -2.57 -6.99
N LYS A 140 13.30 -3.73 -6.74
CA LYS A 140 13.05 -4.60 -5.59
C LYS A 140 14.34 -4.65 -4.78
N ASN A 141 14.32 -4.20 -3.54
CA ASN A 141 15.51 -4.16 -2.67
C ASN A 141 16.73 -3.49 -3.32
N GLY A 142 16.50 -2.43 -4.11
CA GLY A 142 17.55 -1.70 -4.82
C GLY A 142 17.97 -2.31 -6.17
N GLU A 143 17.52 -3.52 -6.50
CA GLU A 143 17.78 -4.15 -7.80
C GLU A 143 16.67 -3.80 -8.79
N LYS A 144 17.03 -3.40 -10.02
CA LYS A 144 16.06 -3.00 -11.05
C LYS A 144 15.24 -4.22 -11.50
N ILE A 145 13.93 -4.04 -11.60
CA ILE A 145 13.00 -5.11 -12.01
C ILE A 145 12.24 -4.73 -13.29
N THR A 146 11.77 -5.75 -14.00
CA THR A 146 10.89 -5.61 -15.16
C THR A 146 9.71 -6.57 -15.04
N PRO A 147 8.55 -6.26 -15.66
CA PRO A 147 7.44 -7.20 -15.73
C PRO A 147 7.83 -8.54 -16.37
N SER A 148 7.00 -9.57 -16.14
CA SER A 148 7.14 -10.84 -16.85
C SER A 148 7.02 -10.63 -18.37
N LYS A 149 7.77 -11.43 -19.14
CA LYS A 149 7.65 -11.50 -20.60
C LYS A 149 6.64 -12.56 -21.06
N THR A 150 5.96 -13.24 -20.14
CA THR A 150 4.92 -14.22 -20.45
C THR A 150 3.80 -13.56 -21.24
N VAL A 151 3.56 -14.04 -22.46
CA VAL A 151 2.49 -13.55 -23.34
C VAL A 151 1.27 -14.47 -23.36
N ASN A 152 1.45 -15.75 -23.04
CA ASN A 152 0.36 -16.74 -23.00
C ASN A 152 -0.22 -16.85 -21.58
N LEU A 153 -1.53 -16.71 -21.46
CA LEU A 153 -2.23 -16.83 -20.17
C LEU A 153 -2.10 -18.23 -19.54
N GLU A 154 -1.95 -19.26 -20.37
CA GLU A 154 -1.78 -20.65 -19.90
C GLU A 154 -0.49 -20.86 -19.12
N ASP A 155 0.55 -20.09 -19.43
CA ASP A 155 1.87 -20.14 -18.81
C ASP A 155 2.01 -19.12 -17.66
N ALA A 156 0.97 -18.31 -17.43
CA ALA A 156 0.99 -17.23 -16.45
C ALA A 156 0.63 -17.73 -15.04
N VAL A 157 1.24 -17.09 -14.04
CA VAL A 157 0.75 -17.09 -12.66
C VAL A 157 0.00 -15.78 -12.44
N ILE A 158 -1.27 -15.88 -12.06
CA ILE A 158 -2.20 -14.75 -12.10
C ILE A 158 -2.68 -14.44 -10.68
N GLY A 159 -2.38 -13.22 -10.22
CA GLY A 159 -2.98 -12.67 -9.01
C GLY A 159 -4.41 -12.21 -9.29
N VAL A 160 -5.36 -12.61 -8.45
CA VAL A 160 -6.75 -12.18 -8.49
C VAL A 160 -7.20 -11.76 -7.10
N ASP A 161 -7.90 -10.63 -7.02
CA ASP A 161 -8.65 -10.24 -5.83
C ASP A 161 -10.14 -10.54 -6.06
N LEU A 162 -10.73 -11.30 -5.14
CA LEU A 162 -12.11 -11.75 -5.18
C LEU A 162 -12.94 -11.14 -4.05
N ASN A 163 -12.35 -10.31 -3.17
CA ASN A 163 -12.99 -9.81 -1.96
C ASN A 163 -14.12 -8.82 -2.23
N THR A 164 -14.09 -8.13 -3.38
CA THR A 164 -15.01 -7.03 -3.70
C THR A 164 -16.03 -7.36 -4.80
N ILE A 165 -15.98 -8.57 -5.36
CA ILE A 165 -16.74 -8.93 -6.57
C ILE A 165 -17.81 -9.98 -6.23
N LYS A 166 -19.06 -9.71 -6.58
CA LYS A 166 -20.15 -10.70 -6.49
C LYS A 166 -19.90 -11.88 -7.43
N LEU A 167 -20.39 -13.06 -7.08
CA LEU A 167 -20.15 -14.28 -7.85
C LEU A 167 -20.57 -14.14 -9.33
N GLU A 168 -21.69 -13.47 -9.60
CA GLU A 168 -22.19 -13.25 -10.96
C GLU A 168 -21.24 -12.34 -11.77
N GLU A 169 -20.63 -11.37 -11.11
CA GLU A 169 -19.63 -10.48 -11.71
C GLU A 169 -18.30 -11.20 -11.93
N ILE A 170 -17.88 -12.09 -11.02
CA ILE A 170 -16.70 -12.94 -11.20
C ILE A 170 -16.89 -13.79 -12.46
N VAL A 171 -18.03 -14.47 -12.58
CA VAL A 171 -18.31 -15.35 -13.73
C VAL A 171 -18.33 -14.56 -15.04
N SER A 172 -18.97 -13.38 -15.06
CA SER A 172 -19.06 -12.55 -16.28
C SER A 172 -17.75 -11.88 -16.67
N LYS A 173 -16.98 -11.33 -15.71
CA LYS A 173 -15.75 -10.58 -15.99
C LYS A 173 -14.51 -11.47 -16.12
N LEU A 174 -14.41 -12.51 -15.29
CA LEU A 174 -13.22 -13.36 -15.17
C LEU A 174 -13.43 -14.78 -15.72
N GLY A 175 -14.64 -15.15 -16.15
CA GLY A 175 -14.93 -16.50 -16.64
C GLY A 175 -14.00 -16.97 -17.76
N ASN A 176 -13.67 -16.08 -18.72
CA ASN A 176 -12.72 -16.42 -19.79
C ASN A 176 -11.28 -16.56 -19.28
N LEU A 177 -10.90 -15.77 -18.27
CA LEU A 177 -9.60 -15.89 -17.63
C LEU A 177 -9.46 -17.23 -16.93
N PHE A 178 -10.47 -17.67 -16.17
CA PHE A 178 -10.47 -18.96 -15.47
C PHE A 178 -10.54 -20.17 -16.40
N LYS A 179 -11.06 -20.02 -17.63
CA LYS A 179 -11.04 -21.10 -18.64
C LYS A 179 -9.64 -21.38 -19.18
N VAL A 180 -8.76 -20.38 -19.21
CA VAL A 180 -7.44 -20.48 -19.87
C VAL A 180 -6.30 -20.52 -18.86
N GLY A 181 -6.38 -19.71 -17.80
CA GLY A 181 -5.36 -19.66 -16.77
C GLY A 181 -5.30 -20.97 -15.98
N LYS A 182 -4.08 -21.40 -15.64
CA LYS A 182 -3.84 -22.66 -14.90
C LYS A 182 -3.45 -22.41 -13.44
N HIS A 183 -2.87 -21.25 -13.13
CA HIS A 183 -2.28 -20.97 -11.82
C HIS A 183 -2.73 -19.63 -11.27
N PHE A 184 -3.71 -19.65 -10.37
CA PHE A 184 -4.24 -18.47 -9.70
C PHE A 184 -3.69 -18.30 -8.29
N ARG A 185 -3.56 -17.06 -7.83
CA ARG A 185 -3.25 -16.69 -6.46
C ARG A 185 -4.23 -15.63 -6.00
N HIS A 186 -4.77 -15.81 -4.80
CA HIS A 186 -5.50 -14.79 -4.08
C HIS A 186 -4.77 -14.60 -2.76
N PHE A 187 -4.11 -13.46 -2.60
CA PHE A 187 -3.26 -13.19 -1.45
C PHE A 187 -3.95 -12.39 -0.35
N GLY A 188 -5.18 -11.96 -0.59
CA GLY A 188 -5.90 -11.01 0.26
C GLY A 188 -6.20 -9.74 -0.50
#